data_AF-A0A7R9LLB8-F1
#
_entry.id   AF-A0A7R9LLB8-F1
#
_cell.length_a   1.000
_cell.length_b   1.000
_cell.length_c   1.000
_cell.angle_alpha   90.00
_cell.angle_beta   90.00
_cell.angle_gamma   90.00
#
_symmetry.space_group_name_H-M   'P 1'
#
loop_
_entity.id
_entity.type
_entity.pdbx_description
1 polymer ?
#
loop_
_entity_poly.entity_id
_entity_poly.type
_entity_poly.pdbx_seq_one_letter_code
_entity_poly.pdbx_strand_id
1 'polypeptide(L)'
;MGGSVSWGKGCNCLHLQIYRDSKDRCKNASTKSSLSLDGFLAIESGFTLDKESNTIAIVCRDLIVVLAFDTREVLIQWQVKIKAHLSEVQQFLVQITNLPPKSKLSTGPARLHLQDYTFCLVSAIPPRLLGFWPINELRRFGIIDGKFCFEGGSGCGKDRLGVGAHVLHTNQCEELAKCFELALNGKLHGKRRLSTNKNSCKRRDSMQH
;
A
#
# COMPACT_ATOMS: atom_id res chain seq x y z
N MET A 1 -16.56 -14.17 -10.51
CA MET A 1 -17.12 -12.94 -9.88
C MET A 1 -16.63 -11.74 -10.66
N GLY A 2 -17.52 -10.81 -11.03
CA GLY A 2 -17.14 -9.64 -11.84
C GLY A 2 -16.83 -8.44 -10.96
N GLY A 3 -15.56 -8.06 -10.84
CA GLY A 3 -15.16 -6.80 -10.19
C GLY A 3 -15.11 -5.66 -11.20
N SER A 4 -15.56 -4.47 -10.81
CA SER A 4 -15.22 -3.22 -11.51
C SER A 4 -14.59 -2.24 -10.54
N VAL A 5 -13.59 -1.51 -11.00
CA VAL A 5 -12.90 -0.48 -10.22
C VAL A 5 -13.04 0.83 -10.96
N SER A 6 -13.47 1.87 -10.26
CA SER A 6 -13.52 3.24 -10.77
C SER A 6 -12.64 4.15 -9.91
N TRP A 7 -12.06 5.18 -10.53
CA TRP A 7 -11.00 6.00 -9.91
C TRP A 7 -11.36 7.48 -9.95
N GLY A 8 -11.03 8.20 -8.87
CA GLY A 8 -10.93 9.67 -8.88
C GLY A 8 -9.47 10.08 -9.07
N LYS A 9 -9.18 11.00 -10.02
CA LYS A 9 -7.81 11.51 -10.22
C LYS A 9 -7.32 12.24 -8.96
N GLY A 10 -6.14 11.87 -8.47
CA GLY A 10 -5.40 12.65 -7.46
C GLY A 10 -5.83 12.44 -6.01
N CYS A 11 -6.70 11.48 -5.73
CA CYS A 11 -7.00 11.04 -4.37
C CYS A 11 -6.45 9.64 -4.19
N ASN A 12 -5.85 9.32 -3.04
CA ASN A 12 -5.45 7.95 -2.64
C ASN A 12 -6.70 7.09 -2.34
N CYS A 13 -7.69 7.18 -3.22
CA CYS A 13 -9.03 6.65 -3.08
C CYS A 13 -9.28 5.64 -4.20
N LEU A 14 -9.57 4.41 -3.81
CA LEU A 14 -9.87 3.29 -4.68
C LEU A 14 -11.34 2.91 -4.49
N HIS A 15 -12.16 3.00 -5.54
CA HIS A 15 -13.54 2.54 -5.47
C HIS A 15 -13.68 1.15 -6.08
N LEU A 16 -13.85 0.14 -5.21
CA LEU A 16 -14.10 -1.24 -5.58
C LEU A 16 -15.60 -1.51 -5.67
N GLN A 17 -16.07 -1.99 -6.82
CA GLN A 17 -17.45 -2.40 -7.03
C GLN A 17 -17.51 -3.89 -7.38
N ILE A 18 -18.36 -4.62 -6.68
CA ILE A 18 -18.51 -6.06 -6.86
C ILE A 18 -19.86 -6.34 -7.50
N TYR A 19 -19.85 -7.07 -8.61
CA TYR A 19 -21.04 -7.51 -9.34
C TYR A 19 -21.20 -9.03 -9.18
N ARG A 20 -22.45 -9.50 -9.20
CA ARG A 20 -22.78 -10.92 -9.06
C ARG A 20 -22.24 -11.73 -10.24
N ASP A 21 -22.43 -11.21 -11.44
CA ASP A 21 -21.88 -11.72 -12.68
C ASP A 21 -21.55 -10.58 -13.66
N SER A 22 -20.90 -10.93 -14.78
CA SER A 22 -20.54 -9.98 -15.84
C SER A 22 -21.76 -9.41 -16.59
N LYS A 23 -22.91 -10.12 -16.57
CA LYS A 23 -24.15 -9.72 -17.25
C LYS A 23 -24.88 -8.60 -16.49
N ASP A 24 -24.89 -8.64 -15.17
CA ASP A 24 -25.44 -7.60 -14.29
C ASP A 24 -24.70 -6.28 -14.47
N ARG A 25 -23.38 -6.34 -14.68
CA ARG A 25 -22.57 -5.15 -14.96
C ARG A 25 -22.92 -4.49 -16.29
N CYS A 26 -23.18 -5.27 -17.34
CA CYS A 26 -23.56 -4.75 -18.66
C CYS A 26 -24.94 -4.06 -18.64
N LYS A 27 -25.78 -4.35 -17.65
CA LYS A 27 -27.13 -3.78 -17.51
C LYS A 27 -27.18 -2.54 -16.61
N ASN A 28 -26.05 -2.02 -16.13
CA ASN A 28 -26.00 -1.04 -15.03
C ASN A 28 -26.83 -1.49 -13.82
N ALA A 29 -26.92 -2.81 -13.57
CA ALA A 29 -27.65 -3.32 -12.42
C ALA A 29 -26.96 -2.88 -11.12
N SER A 30 -27.75 -2.82 -10.04
CA SER A 30 -27.26 -2.41 -8.72
C SER A 30 -26.03 -3.23 -8.32
N THR A 31 -24.92 -2.57 -8.01
CA THR A 31 -23.71 -3.20 -7.46
C THR A 31 -24.08 -4.01 -6.23
N LYS A 32 -23.60 -5.26 -6.12
CA LYS A 32 -23.82 -6.10 -4.93
C LYS A 32 -23.23 -5.44 -3.69
N SER A 33 -22.07 -4.81 -3.87
CA SER A 33 -21.42 -3.98 -2.84
C SER A 33 -20.49 -2.99 -3.52
N SER A 34 -20.35 -1.82 -2.91
CA SER A 34 -19.46 -0.76 -3.36
C SER A 34 -18.64 -0.30 -2.16
N LEU A 35 -17.32 -0.37 -2.26
CA LEU A 35 -16.41 0.00 -1.20
C LEU A 35 -15.48 1.11 -1.71
N SER A 36 -15.47 2.24 -1.01
CA SER A 36 -14.52 3.32 -1.26
C SER A 36 -13.41 3.20 -0.23
N LEU A 37 -12.21 2.92 -0.71
CA LEU A 37 -11.01 2.73 0.10
C LEU A 37 -10.20 4.01 0.04
N ASP A 38 -10.15 4.76 1.13
CA ASP A 38 -9.30 5.94 1.24
C ASP A 38 -7.98 5.60 1.96
N GLY A 39 -6.96 6.42 1.73
CA GLY A 39 -5.65 6.26 2.36
C GLY A 39 -4.95 4.98 1.95
N PHE A 40 -4.89 4.69 0.65
CA PHE A 40 -4.07 3.60 0.09
C PHE A 40 -2.61 3.65 0.57
N LEU A 41 -2.09 2.52 1.04
CA LEU A 41 -0.73 2.39 1.58
C LEU A 41 0.14 1.38 0.82
N ALA A 42 -0.43 0.22 0.44
CA ALA A 42 0.34 -0.83 -0.19
C ALA A 42 -0.53 -1.87 -0.91
N ILE A 43 0.13 -2.67 -1.74
CA ILE A 43 -0.40 -3.90 -2.31
C ILE A 43 0.54 -5.04 -1.95
N GLU A 44 -0.02 -6.14 -1.45
CA GLU A 44 0.74 -7.36 -1.21
C GLU A 44 0.10 -8.54 -1.94
N SER A 45 0.94 -9.44 -2.45
CA SER A 45 0.51 -10.66 -3.12
C SER A 45 1.43 -11.81 -2.75
N GLY A 46 1.06 -13.03 -3.12
CA GLY A 46 1.90 -14.21 -2.92
C GLY A 46 1.78 -14.78 -1.51
N PHE A 47 0.61 -14.64 -0.89
CA PHE A 47 0.25 -15.36 0.33
C PHE A 47 -0.93 -16.30 0.06
N THR A 48 -1.08 -17.32 0.89
CA THR A 48 -2.21 -18.25 0.79
C THR A 48 -3.25 -17.89 1.86
N LEU A 49 -4.52 -17.81 1.46
CA LEU A 49 -5.65 -17.62 2.37
C LEU A 49 -6.75 -18.62 2.00
N ASP A 50 -7.25 -19.39 2.96
CA ASP A 50 -8.35 -20.35 2.74
C ASP A 50 -8.15 -21.30 1.54
N LYS A 51 -6.91 -21.76 1.34
CA LYS A 51 -6.44 -22.61 0.22
C LYS A 51 -6.31 -21.90 -1.14
N GLU A 52 -6.63 -20.62 -1.21
CA GLU A 52 -6.41 -19.79 -2.38
C GLU A 52 -5.00 -19.18 -2.35
N SER A 53 -4.22 -19.41 -3.41
CA SER A 53 -2.84 -18.89 -3.54
C SER A 53 -2.74 -17.68 -4.46
N ASN A 54 -3.73 -17.47 -5.33
CA ASN A 54 -3.83 -16.31 -6.20
C ASN A 54 -4.51 -15.18 -5.43
N THR A 55 -3.85 -14.64 -4.41
CA THR A 55 -4.42 -13.60 -3.55
C THR A 55 -3.66 -12.28 -3.65
N ILE A 56 -4.42 -11.21 -3.46
CA ILE A 56 -3.90 -9.85 -3.30
C ILE A 56 -4.52 -9.24 -2.05
N ALA A 57 -3.73 -8.50 -1.28
CA ALA A 57 -4.20 -7.62 -0.22
C ALA A 57 -3.96 -6.18 -0.65
N ILE A 58 -5.00 -5.36 -0.54
CA ILE A 58 -4.92 -3.91 -0.67
C ILE A 58 -4.93 -3.36 0.74
N VAL A 59 -3.82 -2.74 1.13
CA VAL A 59 -3.63 -2.18 2.47
C VAL A 59 -3.95 -0.70 2.40
N CYS A 60 -4.96 -0.28 3.15
CA CYS A 60 -5.30 1.11 3.39
C CYS A 60 -5.14 1.44 4.88
N ARG A 61 -5.24 2.72 5.22
CA ARG A 61 -5.08 3.20 6.61
C ARG A 61 -6.05 2.55 7.59
N ASP A 62 -7.32 2.49 7.24
CA ASP A 62 -8.39 2.05 8.15
C ASP A 62 -8.96 0.67 7.79
N LEU A 63 -8.60 0.12 6.62
CA LEU A 63 -9.14 -1.14 6.12
C LEU A 63 -8.11 -1.88 5.27
N ILE A 64 -8.11 -3.21 5.39
CA ILE A 64 -7.36 -4.10 4.50
C ILE A 64 -8.35 -4.98 3.76
N VAL A 65 -8.28 -4.99 2.44
CA VAL A 65 -9.15 -5.81 1.59
C VAL A 65 -8.33 -6.92 0.97
N VAL A 66 -8.75 -8.16 1.19
CA VAL A 66 -8.15 -9.33 0.55
C VAL A 66 -9.06 -9.83 -0.55
N LEU A 67 -8.50 -10.05 -1.74
CA LEU A 67 -9.19 -10.63 -2.88
C LEU A 67 -8.44 -11.91 -3.29
N ALA A 68 -9.20 -12.95 -3.61
CA ALA A 68 -8.71 -14.17 -4.22
C ALA A 68 -9.20 -14.24 -5.68
N PHE A 69 -8.39 -14.82 -6.56
CA PHE A 69 -8.67 -14.96 -7.98
C PHE A 69 -8.54 -16.40 -8.42
N ASP A 70 -9.34 -16.80 -9.41
CA ASP A 70 -9.31 -18.17 -9.91
C ASP A 70 -7.95 -18.50 -10.59
N THR A 71 -7.35 -17.52 -11.28
CA THR A 71 -6.08 -17.72 -11.99
C THR A 71 -5.05 -16.63 -11.69
N ARG A 72 -3.78 -16.97 -11.88
CA ARG A 72 -2.65 -16.07 -11.66
C ARG A 72 -2.62 -14.93 -12.68
N GLU A 73 -3.09 -15.18 -13.89
CA GLU A 73 -3.16 -14.20 -14.97
C GLU A 73 -4.11 -13.05 -14.59
N VAL A 74 -5.29 -13.38 -14.04
CA VAL A 74 -6.26 -12.38 -13.57
C VAL A 74 -5.66 -11.57 -12.42
N LEU A 75 -4.99 -12.22 -11.46
CA LEU A 75 -4.29 -11.54 -10.38
C LEU A 75 -3.27 -10.53 -10.92
N ILE A 76 -2.43 -10.93 -11.88
CA ILE A 76 -1.40 -10.05 -12.46
C ILE A 76 -2.05 -8.84 -13.15
N GLN A 77 -3.12 -9.07 -13.91
CA GLN A 77 -3.86 -7.98 -14.56
C GLN A 77 -4.39 -6.97 -13.54
N TRP A 78 -4.91 -7.45 -12.41
CA TRP A 78 -5.36 -6.59 -11.32
C TRP A 78 -4.20 -5.80 -10.69
N GLN A 79 -3.06 -6.44 -10.42
CA GLN A 79 -1.89 -5.75 -9.88
C GLN A 79 -1.40 -4.62 -10.80
N VAL A 80 -1.28 -4.90 -12.10
CA VAL A 80 -0.87 -3.90 -13.10
C VAL A 80 -1.87 -2.76 -13.14
N LYS A 81 -3.17 -3.06 -13.15
CA LYS A 81 -4.22 -2.04 -13.19
C LYS A 81 -4.21 -1.15 -11.95
N ILE A 82 -4.05 -1.72 -10.76
CA ILE A 82 -3.98 -0.93 -9.53
C ILE A 82 -2.72 -0.06 -9.52
N LYS A 83 -1.54 -0.64 -9.83
CA LYS A 83 -0.27 0.11 -9.90
C LYS A 83 -0.26 1.22 -10.94
N ALA A 84 -1.06 1.11 -12.01
CA ALA A 84 -1.18 2.14 -13.03
C ALA A 84 -2.01 3.37 -12.58
N HIS A 85 -2.84 3.24 -11.55
CA HIS A 85 -3.78 4.29 -11.11
C HIS A 85 -3.52 4.81 -9.69
N LEU A 86 -2.80 4.05 -8.87
CA LEU A 86 -2.41 4.43 -7.52
C LEU A 86 -0.95 4.90 -7.45
N SER A 87 -0.57 5.46 -6.30
CA SER A 87 0.82 5.79 -6.02
C SER A 87 1.69 4.54 -6.15
N GLU A 88 2.87 4.73 -6.74
CA GLU A 88 3.89 3.72 -6.73
C GLU A 88 4.42 3.57 -5.29
N VAL A 89 4.78 2.34 -4.92
CA VAL A 89 5.14 1.97 -3.56
C VAL A 89 6.39 1.11 -3.62
N GLN A 90 7.45 1.53 -2.94
CA GLN A 90 8.66 0.74 -2.80
C GLN A 90 8.53 -0.19 -1.59
N GLN A 91 8.83 -1.48 -1.80
CA GLN A 91 8.76 -2.49 -0.74
C GLN A 91 10.17 -2.91 -0.30
N PHE A 92 10.36 -3.03 1.01
CA PHE A 92 11.57 -3.59 1.63
C PHE A 92 11.21 -4.69 2.62
N LEU A 93 12.00 -5.77 2.63
CA LEU A 93 11.92 -6.78 3.68
C LEU A 93 12.74 -6.31 4.88
N VAL A 94 12.11 -6.26 6.05
CA VAL A 94 12.72 -5.76 7.28
C VAL A 94 12.41 -6.69 8.45
N GLN A 95 13.26 -6.68 9.46
CA GLN A 95 13.00 -7.32 10.74
C GLN A 95 12.98 -6.26 11.84
N ILE A 96 11.84 -6.14 12.53
CA ILE A 96 11.67 -5.24 13.66
C ILE A 96 12.40 -5.86 14.85
N THR A 97 13.46 -5.18 15.32
CA THR A 97 14.33 -5.70 16.39
C THR A 97 14.13 -4.97 17.71
N ASN A 98 13.84 -3.68 17.66
CA ASN A 98 13.60 -2.88 18.85
C ASN A 98 12.41 -1.95 18.63
N LEU A 99 11.63 -1.76 19.69
CA LEU A 99 10.42 -0.96 19.72
C LEU A 99 10.42 -0.07 20.96
N PRO A 100 9.73 1.08 20.93
CA PRO A 100 9.60 1.90 22.12
C PRO A 100 8.82 1.13 23.22
N PRO A 101 9.14 1.32 24.52
CA PRO A 101 8.58 0.52 25.61
C PRO A 101 7.05 0.53 25.73
N LYS A 102 6.39 1.53 25.15
CA LYS A 102 4.93 1.71 25.16
C LYS A 102 4.26 1.30 23.84
N SER A 103 5.02 0.71 22.92
CA SER A 103 4.51 0.28 21.62
C SER A 103 3.65 -0.98 21.77
N LYS A 104 2.51 -1.02 21.06
CA LYS A 104 1.72 -2.26 20.91
C LYS A 104 2.19 -3.11 19.72
N LEU A 105 3.27 -2.70 19.05
CA LEU A 105 3.85 -3.43 17.94
C LEU A 105 4.58 -4.69 18.44
N SER A 106 4.60 -5.73 17.60
CA SER A 106 5.40 -6.93 17.85
C SER A 106 6.72 -6.85 17.09
N THR A 107 7.80 -7.34 17.70
CA THR A 107 9.07 -7.58 16.99
C THR A 107 8.92 -8.76 16.02
N GLY A 108 9.81 -8.84 15.03
CA GLY A 108 9.83 -9.92 14.04
C GLY A 108 9.82 -9.44 12.59
N PRO A 109 9.67 -10.39 11.63
CA PRO A 109 9.66 -10.08 10.20
C PRO A 109 8.48 -9.19 9.81
N ALA A 110 8.74 -8.19 8.99
CA ALA A 110 7.75 -7.29 8.43
C ALA A 110 8.14 -6.83 7.02
N ARG A 111 7.18 -6.23 6.32
CA ARG A 111 7.36 -5.57 5.04
C ARG A 111 7.16 -4.08 5.26
N LEU A 112 8.15 -3.30 4.87
CA LEU A 112 8.08 -1.84 4.85
C LEU A 112 7.64 -1.40 3.47
N HIS A 113 6.55 -0.65 3.41
CA HIS A 113 6.04 -0.03 2.20
C HIS A 113 6.23 1.48 2.29
N LEU A 114 7.00 2.03 1.36
CA LEU A 114 7.40 3.42 1.33
C LEU A 114 6.73 4.12 0.15
N GLN A 115 6.13 5.26 0.43
CA GLN A 115 5.58 6.20 -0.55
C GLN A 115 6.19 7.59 -0.33
N ASP A 116 5.91 8.52 -1.23
CA ASP A 116 6.24 9.91 -0.99
C ASP A 116 5.56 10.40 0.31
N TYR A 117 6.35 11.05 1.16
CA TYR A 117 5.97 11.60 2.47
C TYR A 117 5.47 10.61 3.54
N THR A 118 5.27 9.33 3.25
CA THR A 118 4.68 8.38 4.20
C THR A 118 5.20 6.96 4.02
N PHE A 119 5.17 6.17 5.09
CA PHE A 119 5.46 4.74 5.01
C PHE A 119 4.61 3.94 5.99
N CYS A 120 4.51 2.63 5.76
CA CYS A 120 3.85 1.73 6.70
C CYS A 120 4.62 0.41 6.87
N LEU A 121 4.32 -0.26 7.97
CA LEU A 121 4.80 -1.61 8.26
C LEU A 121 3.62 -2.58 8.21
N VAL A 122 3.83 -3.70 7.51
CA VAL A 122 2.83 -4.75 7.33
C VAL A 122 3.45 -6.10 7.67
N SER A 123 2.71 -6.95 8.38
CA SER A 123 3.14 -8.33 8.67
C SER A 123 1.96 -9.29 8.65
N ALA A 124 2.21 -10.57 8.97
CA ALA A 124 1.23 -11.64 9.03
C ALA A 124 0.59 -12.06 7.68
N ILE A 125 -0.17 -13.16 7.75
CA ILE A 125 -0.99 -13.70 6.67
C ILE A 125 -2.38 -14.00 7.27
N PRO A 126 -3.46 -13.37 6.77
CA PRO A 126 -3.48 -12.29 5.79
C PRO A 126 -2.74 -11.04 6.30
N PRO A 127 -2.26 -10.16 5.39
CA PRO A 127 -1.56 -8.94 5.76
C PRO A 127 -2.30 -8.07 6.79
N ARG A 128 -1.56 -7.61 7.80
CA ARG A 128 -2.03 -6.72 8.86
C ARG A 128 -1.14 -5.48 8.92
N LEU A 129 -1.78 -4.31 8.94
CA LEU A 129 -1.12 -3.03 9.13
C LEU A 129 -0.65 -2.95 10.59
N LEU A 130 0.66 -2.92 10.77
CA LEU A 130 1.27 -2.74 12.08
C LEU A 130 1.23 -1.27 12.48
N GLY A 131 1.60 -0.39 11.55
CA GLY A 131 1.57 1.04 11.77
C GLY A 131 1.80 1.82 10.49
N PHE A 132 1.47 3.11 10.56
CA PHE A 132 1.62 4.09 9.48
C PHE A 132 2.26 5.36 10.05
N TRP A 133 3.24 5.90 9.32
CA TRP A 133 4.01 7.05 9.73
C TRP A 133 4.15 8.05 8.58
N PRO A 134 3.76 9.31 8.81
CA PRO A 134 4.22 10.42 7.98
C PRO A 134 5.71 10.67 8.22
N ILE A 135 6.51 10.77 7.16
CA ILE A 135 7.97 10.94 7.23
C ILE A 135 8.31 12.33 7.81
N ASN A 136 7.52 13.34 7.49
CA ASN A 136 7.66 14.70 8.02
C ASN A 136 7.42 14.82 9.54
N GLU A 137 6.74 13.83 10.14
CA GLU A 137 6.50 13.77 11.58
C GLU A 137 7.56 12.95 12.32
N LEU A 138 8.54 12.38 11.60
CA LEU A 138 9.69 11.75 12.23
C LEU A 138 10.63 12.82 12.80
N ARG A 139 11.15 12.57 14.00
CA ARG A 139 12.19 13.40 14.61
C ARG A 139 13.54 13.21 13.93
N ARG A 140 13.82 11.97 13.53
CA ARG A 140 15.05 11.54 12.86
C ARG A 140 14.88 10.14 12.28
N PHE A 141 15.64 9.85 11.23
CA PHE A 141 15.85 8.49 10.71
C PHE A 141 17.28 8.38 10.18
N GLY A 142 17.78 7.16 10.02
CA GLY A 142 19.13 6.93 9.50
C GLY A 142 19.66 5.53 9.80
N ILE A 143 20.91 5.29 9.46
CA ILE A 143 21.58 4.01 9.69
C ILE A 143 22.48 4.15 10.92
N ILE A 144 22.36 3.22 11.86
CA ILE A 144 23.18 3.13 13.08
C ILE A 144 23.60 1.66 13.22
N ASP A 145 24.90 1.39 13.30
CA ASP A 145 25.47 0.04 13.42
C ASP A 145 24.91 -0.97 12.41
N GLY A 146 24.78 -0.54 11.14
CA GLY A 146 24.25 -1.37 10.05
C GLY A 146 22.74 -1.65 10.13
N LYS A 147 22.01 -1.02 11.05
CA LYS A 147 20.55 -1.12 11.19
C LYS A 147 19.89 0.19 10.80
N PHE A 148 18.69 0.11 10.24
CA PHE A 148 17.89 1.28 9.94
C PHE A 148 17.06 1.68 11.17
N CYS A 149 17.26 2.90 11.65
CA CYS A 149 16.60 3.43 12.83
C CYS A 149 15.72 4.62 12.45
N PHE A 150 14.54 4.72 13.06
CA PHE A 150 13.70 5.91 12.95
C PHE A 150 13.01 6.23 14.27
N GLU A 151 12.82 7.52 14.55
CA GLU A 151 12.15 8.00 15.75
C GLU A 151 10.90 8.77 15.36
N GLY A 152 9.72 8.23 15.66
CA GLY A 152 8.47 8.94 15.40
C GLY A 152 8.23 10.05 16.42
N GLY A 153 7.85 11.23 15.93
CA GLY A 153 7.44 12.37 16.75
C GLY A 153 6.03 12.22 17.30
N SER A 154 5.59 13.20 18.08
CA SER A 154 4.26 13.21 18.71
C SER A 154 3.11 13.29 17.70
N GLY A 155 3.37 13.74 16.45
CA GLY A 155 2.41 13.74 15.36
C GLY A 155 2.24 12.38 14.68
N CYS A 156 3.07 11.38 15.01
CA CYS A 156 2.96 10.03 14.45
C CYS A 156 1.80 9.22 15.10
N GLY A 157 0.59 9.48 14.61
CA GLY A 157 -0.59 8.63 14.81
C GLY A 157 -1.51 9.03 15.97
N LYS A 158 -2.81 8.80 15.80
CA LYS A 158 -3.86 9.10 16.81
C LYS A 158 -3.66 8.37 18.15
N ASP A 159 -2.97 7.23 18.15
CA ASP A 159 -2.88 6.32 19.30
C ASP A 159 -1.49 6.27 19.95
N ARG A 160 -0.57 7.21 19.64
CA ARG A 160 0.85 7.23 20.09
C ARG A 160 1.67 5.97 19.78
N LEU A 161 1.13 5.03 19.01
CA LEU A 161 1.75 3.76 18.62
C LEU A 161 3.04 3.95 17.82
N GLY A 162 3.14 5.07 17.10
CA GLY A 162 4.29 5.41 16.28
C GLY A 162 5.36 6.25 16.98
N VAL A 163 5.16 6.66 18.23
CA VAL A 163 6.06 7.58 18.94
C VAL A 163 7.26 6.84 19.53
N GLY A 164 8.46 7.36 19.30
CA GLY A 164 9.70 6.84 19.87
C GLY A 164 10.56 6.08 18.86
N ALA A 165 11.68 5.55 19.35
CA ALA A 165 12.72 4.94 18.53
C ALA A 165 12.39 3.50 18.14
N HIS A 166 12.46 3.22 16.84
CA HIS A 166 12.24 1.91 16.22
C HIS A 166 13.53 1.51 15.50
N VAL A 167 13.89 0.22 15.59
CA VAL A 167 15.08 -0.32 14.94
C VAL A 167 14.71 -1.48 14.03
N LEU A 168 15.03 -1.32 12.76
CA LEU A 168 14.81 -2.28 11.69
C LEU A 168 16.14 -2.85 11.21
N HIS A 169 16.19 -4.17 11.04
CA HIS A 169 17.29 -4.85 10.39
C HIS A 169 16.88 -5.22 8.96
N THR A 170 17.74 -4.91 7.98
CA THR A 170 17.55 -5.28 6.57
C THR A 170 18.91 -5.37 5.89
N ASN A 171 19.01 -6.16 4.82
CA ASN A 171 20.19 -6.21 3.96
C ASN A 171 20.26 -5.03 2.97
N GLN A 172 19.25 -4.16 2.95
CA GLN A 172 19.14 -3.01 2.05
C GLN A 172 19.14 -1.67 2.82
N CYS A 173 19.86 -1.56 3.93
CA CYS A 173 19.83 -0.37 4.80
C CYS A 173 20.19 0.93 4.07
N GLU A 174 21.23 0.91 3.23
CA GLU A 174 21.69 2.09 2.47
C GLU A 174 20.65 2.54 1.43
N GLU A 175 20.08 1.59 0.70
CA GLU A 175 19.02 1.84 -0.29
C GLU A 175 17.77 2.38 0.41
N LEU A 176 17.37 1.75 1.53
CA LEU A 176 16.24 2.19 2.33
C LEU A 176 16.42 3.63 2.82
N ALA A 177 17.58 3.98 3.37
CA ALA A 177 17.85 5.34 3.84
C ALA A 177 17.82 6.35 2.70
N LYS A 178 18.42 6.03 1.55
CA LYS A 178 18.35 6.88 0.34
C LYS A 178 16.91 7.07 -0.12
N CYS A 179 16.11 6.01 -0.13
CA CYS A 179 14.70 6.09 -0.51
C CYS A 179 13.90 6.94 0.49
N PHE A 180 14.19 6.87 1.80
CA PHE A 180 13.57 7.75 2.79
C PHE A 180 13.87 9.24 2.53
N GLU A 181 15.12 9.57 2.19
CA GLU A 181 15.50 10.94 1.81
C GLU A 181 14.76 11.42 0.55
N LEU A 182 14.64 10.54 -0.45
CA LEU A 182 13.88 10.85 -1.67
C LEU A 182 12.39 11.03 -1.36
N ALA A 183 11.81 10.16 -0.54
CA ALA A 183 10.41 10.20 -0.14
C ALA A 183 10.06 11.43 0.69
N LEU A 184 10.96 11.88 1.57
CA LEU A 184 10.82 13.14 2.32
C LEU A 184 10.71 14.35 1.37
N ASN A 185 11.42 14.29 0.24
CA ASN A 185 11.42 15.32 -0.79
C ASN A 185 10.34 15.13 -1.88
N GLY A 186 9.49 14.09 -1.80
CA GLY A 186 8.50 13.75 -2.83
C GLY A 186 9.12 13.33 -4.17
N LYS A 187 10.29 12.71 -4.12
CA LYS A 187 11.09 12.30 -5.28
C LYS A 187 11.36 10.80 -5.31
N LEU A 188 10.61 9.99 -4.54
CA LEU A 188 10.81 8.55 -4.49
C LEU A 188 10.67 7.93 -5.89
N HIS A 189 9.70 8.45 -6.65
CA HIS A 189 9.43 8.06 -8.03
C HIS A 189 9.94 9.16 -8.97
N GLY A 190 11.26 9.18 -9.19
CA GLY A 190 11.91 10.17 -10.06
C GLY A 190 11.15 10.35 -11.38
N LYS A 191 10.59 11.56 -11.59
CA LYS A 191 9.80 12.03 -12.77
C LYS A 191 9.61 10.98 -13.88
N ARG A 192 8.67 10.06 -13.70
CA ARG A 192 7.99 9.39 -14.83
C ARG A 192 6.64 10.03 -15.08
N ARG A 193 6.63 11.36 -15.23
CA ARG A 193 5.52 12.08 -15.86
C ARG A 193 5.82 12.10 -17.36
N LEU A 194 5.45 11.02 -18.06
CA LEU A 194 5.20 11.16 -19.49
C LEU A 194 4.10 12.21 -19.63
N SER A 195 4.44 13.31 -20.29
CA SER A 195 3.49 14.35 -20.69
C SER A 195 2.41 13.72 -21.55
N THR A 196 1.27 13.37 -20.97
CA THR A 196 0.07 13.13 -21.78
C THR A 196 -0.44 14.49 -22.18
N ASN A 197 -0.12 14.84 -23.41
CA ASN A 197 -0.57 16.02 -24.11
C ASN A 197 -2.08 16.20 -23.92
N LYS A 198 -2.52 17.44 -23.63
CA LYS A 198 -3.92 17.83 -23.80
C LYS A 198 -4.28 17.53 -25.25
N ASN A 199 -5.17 16.56 -25.48
CA ASN A 199 -6.23 16.68 -26.48
C ASN A 199 -7.25 15.54 -26.33
N SER A 200 -8.49 15.99 -26.16
CA SER A 200 -9.77 15.39 -26.57
C SER A 200 -10.12 13.92 -26.27
N CYS A 201 -11.37 13.82 -25.85
CA CYS A 201 -12.35 12.78 -26.14
C CYS A 201 -12.63 11.73 -25.06
N LYS A 202 -13.84 11.85 -24.51
CA LYS A 202 -14.60 10.90 -23.71
C LYS A 202 -14.33 9.45 -24.14
N ARG A 203 -13.74 8.64 -23.25
CA ARG A 203 -14.01 7.19 -23.21
C ARG A 203 -14.11 6.73 -21.77
N ARG A 204 -15.30 6.23 -21.42
CA ARG A 204 -15.56 5.44 -20.22
C ARG A 204 -14.97 4.06 -20.47
N ASP A 205 -13.77 3.79 -19.99
CA ASP A 205 -13.19 2.45 -20.08
C ASP A 205 -13.66 1.60 -18.90
N SER A 206 -14.77 0.89 -19.11
CA SER A 206 -15.24 -0.23 -18.29
C SER A 206 -14.80 -1.55 -18.93
N MET A 207 -14.04 -2.40 -18.23
CA MET A 207 -13.57 -3.70 -18.80
C MET A 207 -13.88 -4.89 -17.90
N GLN A 208 -14.44 -5.95 -18.52
CA GLN A 208 -15.29 -7.04 -18.00
C GLN A 208 -14.50 -8.26 -17.48
N HIS A 209 -14.98 -8.84 -16.39
CA HIS A 209 -14.84 -10.26 -16.02
C HIS A 209 -16.19 -10.74 -15.50
#